data_AF-A0A832WHD4-F1
#
_entry.id   AF-A0A832WHD4-F1
#
_cell.length_a   1.000
_cell.length_b   1.000
_cell.length_c   1.000
_cell.angle_alpha   90.00
_cell.angle_beta   90.00
_cell.angle_gamma   90.00
#
_symmetry.space_group_name_H-M   'P 1'
#
loop_
_entity.id
_entity.type
_entity.pdbx_description
1 polymer ?
#
loop_
_entity_poly.entity_id
_entity_poly.type
_entity_poly.pdbx_seq_one_letter_code
_entity_poly.pdbx_strand_id
1 'polypeptide(L)'
;METIRVRLPKKRNREQFAIAELMLGSNHIKVRCIDGVTRMGRIKGKIKKRAWIREGDTLIITPWSFQDEKCDISYRYTKPQVDWLRRNRYL
;
A
#
# COMPACT_ATOMS: atom_id res chain seq x y z
N MET A 1 -14.84 -23.39 3.84
CA MET A 1 -13.91 -22.37 4.37
C MET A 1 -13.30 -21.63 3.20
N GLU A 2 -13.58 -20.35 3.03
CA GLU A 2 -13.00 -19.55 1.95
C GLU A 2 -11.54 -19.25 2.29
N THR A 3 -10.60 -19.66 1.44
CA THR A 3 -9.17 -19.44 1.67
C THR A 3 -8.82 -17.98 1.42
N ILE A 4 -8.58 -17.20 2.47
CA ILE A 4 -8.10 -15.81 2.34
C ILE A 4 -6.63 -15.84 1.91
N ARG A 5 -6.37 -15.57 0.62
CA ARG A 5 -5.01 -15.39 0.11
C ARG A 5 -4.51 -14.00 0.45
N VAL A 6 -3.46 -13.91 1.27
CA VAL A 6 -2.82 -12.64 1.65
C VAL A 6 -1.43 -12.57 1.03
N ARG A 7 -1.13 -11.46 0.35
CA ARG A 7 0.21 -11.15 -0.16
C ARG A 7 0.99 -10.40 0.93
N LEU A 8 2.25 -10.73 1.15
CA LEU A 8 3.15 -9.94 2.00
C LEU A 8 4.10 -9.07 1.15
N PRO A 9 4.55 -7.91 1.66
CA PRO A 9 5.59 -7.11 1.04
C PRO A 9 6.89 -7.92 0.91
N LYS A 10 7.51 -7.88 -0.27
CA LYS A 10 8.78 -8.55 -0.54
C LYS A 10 9.96 -7.62 -0.31
N LYS A 11 10.79 -7.91 0.71
CA LYS A 11 12.01 -7.12 1.01
C LYS A 11 12.94 -6.96 -0.19
N ARG A 12 13.14 -8.02 -0.99
CA ARG A 12 13.96 -7.97 -2.22
C ARG A 12 13.50 -6.92 -3.25
N ASN A 13 12.23 -6.51 -3.21
CA ASN A 13 11.66 -5.51 -4.09
C ASN A 13 11.56 -4.13 -3.42
N ARG A 14 12.11 -3.94 -2.21
CA ARG A 14 11.89 -2.75 -1.36
C ARG A 14 10.40 -2.45 -1.13
N GLU A 15 9.57 -3.49 -1.09
CA GLU A 15 8.15 -3.34 -0.79
C GLU A 15 7.93 -3.20 0.70
N GLN A 16 7.03 -2.30 1.09
CA GLN A 16 6.63 -2.12 2.48
C GLN A 16 5.14 -1.79 2.60
N PHE A 17 4.61 -1.94 3.82
CA PHE A 17 3.25 -1.53 4.14
C PHE A 17 3.14 -0.01 4.20
N ALA A 18 1.97 0.50 3.83
CA ALA A 18 1.60 1.89 4.05
C ALA A 18 0.08 2.04 4.24
N ILE A 19 -0.33 3.17 4.81
CA ILE A 19 -1.73 3.56 4.94
C ILE A 19 -1.98 4.78 4.06
N ALA A 20 -3.07 4.77 3.30
CA ALA A 20 -3.52 5.95 2.55
C ALA A 20 -4.00 7.04 3.52
N GLU A 21 -3.43 8.25 3.43
CA GLU A 21 -3.83 9.38 4.27
C GLU A 21 -4.73 10.35 3.53
N LEU A 22 -4.29 10.88 2.39
CA LEU A 22 -4.97 11.96 1.68
C LEU A 22 -4.92 11.75 0.16
N MET A 23 -6.07 11.88 -0.50
CA MET A 23 -6.15 11.84 -1.96
C MET A 23 -5.68 13.17 -2.56
N LEU A 24 -4.63 13.15 -3.38
CA LEU A 24 -4.06 14.37 -4.01
C LEU A 24 -4.58 14.62 -5.43
N GLY A 25 -5.35 13.69 -5.99
CA GLY A 25 -5.77 13.74 -7.39
C GLY A 25 -4.69 13.27 -8.37
N SER A 26 -5.00 13.26 -9.67
CA SER A 26 -4.06 12.85 -10.74
C SER A 26 -3.33 11.51 -10.49
N ASN A 27 -4.00 10.55 -9.86
CA ASN A 27 -3.47 9.25 -9.44
C ASN A 27 -2.36 9.30 -8.37
N HIS A 28 -2.29 10.38 -7.59
CA HIS A 28 -1.39 10.55 -6.47
C HIS A 28 -2.16 10.53 -5.15
N ILE A 29 -1.57 9.89 -4.14
CA ILE A 29 -2.10 9.77 -2.78
C ILE A 29 -0.95 10.02 -1.81
N LYS A 30 -1.17 10.78 -0.74
CA LYS A 30 -0.24 10.87 0.39
C LYS A 30 -0.37 9.60 1.23
N VAL A 31 0.73 8.88 1.46
CA VAL A 31 0.74 7.60 2.18
C VAL A 31 1.71 7.65 3.35
N ARG A 32 1.27 7.14 4.51
CA ARG A 32 2.14 6.94 5.67
C ARG A 32 2.76 5.55 5.59
N CYS A 33 4.07 5.49 5.42
CA CYS A 33 4.80 4.23 5.30
C CYS A 33 5.15 3.66 6.68
N ILE A 34 5.38 2.35 6.77
CA ILE A 34 5.71 1.68 8.03
C ILE A 34 7.08 2.10 8.59
N ASP A 35 7.97 2.64 7.74
CA ASP A 35 9.23 3.26 8.17
C ASP A 35 9.05 4.64 8.83
N GLY A 36 7.81 5.12 8.98
CA GLY A 36 7.50 6.41 9.61
C GLY A 36 7.54 7.60 8.65
N VAL A 37 7.99 7.41 7.41
CA VAL A 37 8.07 8.49 6.41
C VAL A 37 6.77 8.57 5.62
N THR A 38 6.24 9.80 5.49
CA THR A 38 5.10 10.06 4.62
C THR A 38 5.57 10.38 3.20
N ARG A 39 5.04 9.65 2.21
CA ARG A 39 5.45 9.75 0.80
C ARG A 39 4.27 10.10 -0.10
N MET A 40 4.57 10.67 -1.26
CA MET A 40 3.63 10.81 -2.37
C MET A 40 3.63 9.52 -3.20
N GLY A 41 2.54 8.77 -3.09
CA GLY A 41 2.32 7.50 -3.76
C GLY A 41 1.64 7.65 -5.13
N ARG A 42 2.29 7.15 -6.18
CA ARG A 42 1.71 7.02 -7.52
C ARG A 42 0.94 5.70 -7.66
N ILE A 43 -0.32 5.74 -8.05
CA ILE A 43 -1.14 4.54 -8.29
C ILE A 43 -0.73 3.90 -9.64
N LYS A 44 -0.11 2.71 -9.61
CA LYS A 44 0.24 1.98 -10.84
C LYS A 44 -1.02 1.65 -11.66
N GLY A 45 -0.92 1.73 -12.99
CA GLY A 45 -2.06 1.50 -13.89
C GLY A 45 -2.78 0.17 -13.68
N LYS A 46 -2.06 -0.90 -13.30
CA LYS A 46 -2.65 -2.21 -12.99
C LYS A 46 -3.58 -2.20 -11.79
N ILE A 47 -3.24 -1.47 -10.72
CA ILE A 47 -4.11 -1.35 -9.53
C ILE A 47 -5.24 -0.35 -9.78
N LYS A 48 -4.99 0.74 -10.51
CA LYS A 48 -6.02 1.71 -10.91
C LYS A 48 -7.22 1.04 -11.58
N LYS A 49 -6.98 0.01 -12.40
CA LYS A 49 -8.05 -0.76 -13.08
C LYS A 49 -8.77 -1.78 -12.18
N ARG A 50 -8.22 -2.13 -11.02
CA ARG A 50 -8.68 -3.27 -10.18
C ARG A 50 -9.26 -2.87 -8.84
N ALA A 51 -8.90 -1.69 -8.32
CA ALA A 51 -9.25 -1.29 -6.97
C ALA A 51 -9.40 0.23 -6.87
N TRP A 52 -10.45 0.65 -6.16
CA TRP A 52 -10.62 2.02 -5.70
C TRP A 52 -9.95 2.21 -4.35
N ILE A 53 -8.96 3.08 -4.28
CA ILE A 53 -8.25 3.37 -3.04
C ILE A 53 -8.95 4.54 -2.34
N ARG A 54 -9.19 4.38 -1.04
CA ARG A 54 -9.73 5.41 -0.14
C ARG A 54 -8.77 5.66 1.01
N GLU A 55 -8.96 6.78 1.69
CA GLU A 55 -8.24 7.08 2.92
C GLU A 55 -8.47 5.98 3.96
N GLY A 56 -7.41 5.63 4.71
CA GLY A 56 -7.40 4.53 5.66
C GLY A 56 -7.10 3.14 5.05
N ASP A 57 -7.09 2.99 3.73
CA ASP A 57 -6.76 1.71 3.10
C ASP A 57 -5.31 1.31 3.39
N THR A 58 -5.11 0.02 3.70
CA THR A 58 -3.77 -0.57 3.81
C THR A 58 -3.26 -0.98 2.43
N LEU A 59 -2.02 -0.60 2.13
CA LEU A 59 -1.40 -0.73 0.82
C LEU A 59 -0.03 -1.45 0.88
N ILE A 60 0.41 -1.98 -0.27
CA ILE A 60 1.84 -2.26 -0.52
C ILE A 60 2.39 -1.17 -1.42
N ILE A 61 3.44 -0.50 -0.95
CA ILE A 61 4.17 0.52 -1.70
C ILE A 61 5.62 0.09 -1.94
N THR A 62 6.26 0.71 -2.93
CA THR A 62 7.69 0.60 -3.21
C THR A 62 8.27 2.01 -3.32
N PRO A 63 9.11 2.47 -2.36
CA PRO A 63 9.77 3.76 -2.46
C PRO A 63 10.67 3.84 -3.69
N TRP A 64 10.78 5.01 -4.28
CA TRP A 64 11.70 5.23 -5.39
C TRP A 64 13.15 5.27 -4.87
N SER A 65 14.10 4.78 -5.66
CA SER A 65 15.51 4.76 -5.27
C SER A 65 16.19 6.14 -5.36
N PHE A 66 15.65 7.03 -6.19
CA PHE A 66 16.24 8.34 -6.50
C PHE A 66 15.51 9.53 -5.85
N GLN A 67 14.30 9.31 -5.31
CA GLN A 67 13.52 10.34 -4.62
C GLN A 67 12.73 9.69 -3.48
N ASP A 68 13.24 9.78 -2.25
CA ASP A 68 12.65 9.07 -1.10
C ASP A 68 11.23 9.56 -0.76
N GLU A 69 10.92 10.82 -1.06
CA GLU A 69 9.59 11.40 -0.86
C GLU A 69 8.49 10.77 -1.73
N LYS A 70 8.86 9.93 -2.71
CA LYS A 70 7.93 9.32 -3.66
C LYS A 70 7.96 7.80 -3.61
N CYS A 71 6.82 7.20 -3.91
CA CYS A 71 6.70 5.76 -4.01
C CYS A 71 5.67 5.34 -5.06
N ASP A 72 5.73 4.07 -5.47
CA ASP A 72 4.70 3.44 -6.29
C ASP A 72 3.76 2.58 -5.42
N ILE A 73 2.45 2.74 -5.61
CA ILE A 73 1.42 1.90 -4.98
C ILE A 73 1.14 0.70 -5.89
N SER A 74 1.25 -0.51 -5.35
CA SER A 74 1.15 -1.76 -6.12
C SER A 74 -0.01 -2.68 -5.72
N TYR A 75 -0.53 -2.55 -4.49
CA TYR A 75 -1.56 -3.42 -3.95
C TYR A 75 -2.41 -2.68 -2.91
N ARG A 76 -3.70 -3.01 -2.83
CA ARG A 76 -4.63 -2.60 -1.78
C ARG A 76 -5.19 -3.84 -1.11
N TYR A 77 -5.08 -3.91 0.21
CA TYR A 77 -5.69 -4.98 1.00
C TYR A 77 -7.19 -4.75 1.19
N THR A 78 -7.97 -5.83 1.16
CA THR A 78 -9.37 -5.80 1.56
C THR A 78 -9.49 -5.93 3.09
N LYS A 79 -10.65 -5.59 3.65
CA LYS A 79 -10.90 -5.68 5.10
C LYS A 79 -10.55 -7.06 5.69
N PRO A 80 -10.98 -8.20 5.10
CA PRO A 80 -10.59 -9.52 5.62
C PRO A 80 -9.08 -9.77 5.59
N GLN A 81 -8.37 -9.25 4.59
CA GLN A 81 -6.91 -9.39 4.51
C GLN A 81 -6.21 -8.53 5.57
N VAL A 82 -6.70 -7.32 5.84
CA VAL A 82 -6.19 -6.47 6.94
C VAL A 82 -6.40 -7.15 8.28
N ASP A 83 -7.58 -7.73 8.51
CA ASP A 83 -7.88 -8.45 9.75
C ASP A 83 -6.98 -9.70 9.91
N TRP A 84 -6.71 -10.41 8.82
CA TRP A 84 -5.73 -11.50 8.81
C TRP A 84 -4.32 -10.99 9.15
N LEU A 85 -3.88 -9.88 8.56
CA LEU A 85 -2.55 -9.30 8.82
C LEU A 85 -2.38 -8.91 10.30
N ARG A 86 -3.39 -8.29 10.91
CA ARG A 86 -3.40 -7.92 12.33
C ARG A 86 -3.35 -9.15 13.24
N ARG A 87 -4.19 -10.16 12.98
CA ARG A 87 -4.19 -11.42 13.74
C ARG A 87 -2.84 -12.13 13.71
N ASN A 88 -2.11 -12.01 12.60
CA ASN A 88 -0.79 -12.62 12.41
C ASN A 88 0.38 -11.67 12.75
N ARG A 89 0.12 -10.51 13.36
CA ARG A 89 1.13 -9.52 13.80
C ARG A 89 2.03 -8.98 12.68
N TYR A 90 1.49 -8.80 11.47
CA TYR A 90 2.19 -8.12 10.37
C TYR A 90 1.92 -6.60 10.32
N LEU A 91 0.80 -6.16 10.91
CA LEU A 91 0.39 -4.75 11.09
C LEU A 91 0.18 -4.52 12.57
#